data_AF-A0A9D6BFF3-F1
#
_entry.id   AF-A0A9D6BFF3-F1
#
_cell.length_a   1.000
_cell.length_b   1.000
_cell.length_c   1.000
_cell.angle_alpha   90.00
_cell.angle_beta   90.00
_cell.angle_gamma   90.00
#
_symmetry.space_group_name_H-M   'P 1'
#
loop_
_entity.id
_entity.type
_entity.pdbx_description
1 polymer ?
#
loop_
_entity_poly.entity_id
_entity_poly.type
_entity_poly.pdbx_seq_one_letter_code
_entity_poly.pdbx_strand_id
1 'polypeptide(L)'
;MKHRIPHALCALTLGLLTLGSAIAQTTPGFKYTHLSRFKEDARYEASGVVIYPREAFPAKIYDVRPHQLLRQIFPGSVTGDGNNTATSNALWRDLLKSGHVMGSATTLPRAQDILEDWDVNFVDPRTPTRNHWFDFYADNVPAGQSVSYAQTLQNGPQKGARVMGNGNLLAMGDDRGMWLDADGSLSYYWRGAGTLDFDSKKTAFTNGPEGWAGAALSGKLGHLIGYEEGRLYFLEGDDTLHVYDRDLNFVRTDEIHLSGELREVRLGEVIDGKVPGVTYLGWDLGPVIGFFPK
;
A
#
# COMPACT_ATOMS: atom_id res chain seq x y z
N MET A 1 59.15 70.38 -10.65
CA MET A 1 59.63 69.14 -10.00
C MET A 1 58.38 68.33 -9.60
N LYS A 2 57.94 67.34 -10.39
CA LYS A 2 58.16 65.86 -10.23
C LYS A 2 57.90 65.42 -8.79
N HIS A 3 56.85 64.65 -8.45
CA HIS A 3 56.55 63.23 -8.77
C HIS A 3 55.00 62.98 -8.83
N ARG A 4 54.38 62.31 -9.83
CA ARG A 4 54.18 60.86 -10.13
C ARG A 4 53.36 60.00 -9.11
N ILE A 5 52.04 59.89 -9.38
CA ILE A 5 51.03 58.77 -9.41
C ILE A 5 51.51 57.35 -8.99
N PRO A 6 50.75 56.50 -8.22
CA PRO A 6 49.61 55.69 -8.74
C PRO A 6 48.39 55.28 -7.88
N HIS A 7 47.28 55.08 -8.62
CA HIS A 7 46.16 54.12 -8.52
C HIS A 7 45.55 53.68 -7.16
N ALA A 8 44.24 53.89 -7.02
CA ALA A 8 43.24 52.90 -6.54
C ALA A 8 41.82 53.48 -6.76
N LEU A 9 41.09 53.09 -7.82
CA LEU A 9 39.97 52.14 -7.78
C LEU A 9 39.46 51.79 -6.36
N CYS A 10 38.23 52.20 -6.03
CA CYS A 10 37.08 51.30 -5.89
C CYS A 10 35.88 52.05 -5.31
N ALA A 11 34.80 52.11 -6.09
CA ALA A 11 33.47 52.33 -5.56
C ALA A 11 33.09 51.12 -4.69
N LEU A 12 32.68 51.37 -3.44
CA LEU A 12 32.09 50.34 -2.58
C LEU A 12 30.77 50.86 -2.03
N THR A 13 29.73 50.77 -2.84
CA THR A 13 28.35 50.67 -2.35
C THR A 13 28.19 49.24 -1.82
N LEU A 14 28.29 49.04 -0.50
CA LEU A 14 27.79 47.81 0.12
C LEU A 14 26.39 48.07 0.66
N GLY A 15 25.43 47.38 0.05
CA GLY A 15 24.02 47.47 0.33
C GLY A 15 23.64 46.95 1.71
N LEU A 16 22.46 47.39 2.15
CA LEU A 16 21.72 46.81 3.26
C LEU A 16 21.73 45.27 3.13
N LEU A 17 22.32 44.60 4.12
CA LEU A 17 21.94 43.22 4.44
C LEU A 17 20.49 43.26 4.92
N THR A 18 19.55 43.11 3.99
CA THR A 18 18.28 42.49 4.32
C THR A 18 18.62 41.06 4.74
N LEU A 19 18.67 40.81 6.05
CA LEU A 19 18.47 39.49 6.61
C LEU A 19 17.06 39.07 6.20
N GLY A 20 16.95 38.52 4.99
CA GLY A 20 15.80 37.74 4.59
C GLY A 20 15.80 36.56 5.54
N SER A 21 14.93 36.60 6.55
CA SER A 21 14.45 35.37 7.17
C SER A 21 14.04 34.47 6.01
N ALA A 22 14.75 33.36 5.82
CA ALA A 22 14.27 32.29 4.99
C ALA A 22 12.96 31.83 5.63
N ILE A 23 11.86 32.44 5.21
CA ILE A 23 10.54 31.87 5.36
C ILE A 23 10.69 30.54 4.65
N ALA A 24 10.62 29.44 5.40
CA ALA A 24 10.47 28.13 4.81
C ALA A 24 9.26 28.24 3.88
N GLN A 25 9.50 28.34 2.57
CA GLN A 25 8.46 28.14 1.59
C GLN A 25 8.02 26.69 1.80
N THR A 26 6.91 26.50 2.51
CA THR A 26 6.03 25.38 2.24
C THR A 26 5.55 25.59 0.81
N THR A 27 6.31 25.09 -0.18
CA THR A 27 6.02 25.35 -1.60
C THR A 27 4.57 24.95 -1.89
N PRO A 28 3.67 25.92 -2.11
CA PRO A 28 2.30 25.65 -2.48
C PRO A 28 2.33 25.39 -3.98
N GLY A 29 2.42 24.13 -4.41
CA GLY A 29 2.46 23.85 -5.85
C GLY A 29 2.63 22.41 -6.30
N PHE A 30 3.15 21.51 -5.47
CA PHE A 30 3.27 20.10 -5.87
C PHE A 30 2.02 19.31 -5.48
N LYS A 31 1.47 18.60 -6.47
CA LYS A 31 0.68 17.41 -6.21
C LYS A 31 1.64 16.22 -6.24
N TYR A 32 1.88 15.56 -5.11
CA TYR A 32 2.70 14.35 -5.04
C TYR A 32 1.89 13.13 -5.49
N THR A 33 2.24 11.97 -4.97
CA THR A 33 1.52 10.73 -5.25
C THR A 33 0.11 10.81 -4.69
N HIS A 34 -0.84 10.61 -5.59
CA HIS A 34 -2.24 10.50 -5.25
C HIS A 34 -2.57 9.05 -4.89
N LEU A 35 -3.06 8.84 -3.67
CA LEU A 35 -3.71 7.61 -3.25
C LEU A 35 -5.20 7.85 -3.04
N SER A 36 -6.01 6.93 -3.55
CA SER A 36 -7.45 6.91 -3.33
C SER A 36 -7.85 5.66 -2.57
N ARG A 37 -8.62 5.87 -1.52
CA ARG A 37 -9.38 4.82 -0.85
C ARG A 37 -10.82 4.86 -1.32
N PHE A 38 -11.35 3.70 -1.64
CA PHE A 38 -12.75 3.52 -1.99
C PHE A 38 -13.40 2.76 -0.84
N LYS A 39 -14.49 3.28 -0.29
CA LYS A 39 -15.13 2.74 0.89
C LYS A 39 -16.25 1.77 0.53
N GLU A 40 -16.33 0.71 1.32
CA GLU A 40 -17.47 -0.16 1.48
C GLU A 40 -18.50 0.47 2.44
N ASP A 41 -18.80 1.77 2.28
CA ASP A 41 -19.69 2.50 3.21
C ASP A 41 -21.13 1.94 3.25
N ALA A 42 -21.48 0.96 2.42
CA ALA A 42 -22.85 0.56 2.16
C ALA A 42 -23.23 -0.88 2.53
N ARG A 43 -22.31 -1.84 2.73
CA ARG A 43 -22.70 -3.27 2.78
C ARG A 43 -21.83 -4.17 3.64
N TYR A 44 -22.42 -4.67 4.73
CA TYR A 44 -21.82 -5.77 5.50
C TYR A 44 -22.42 -7.14 5.15
N GLU A 45 -23.66 -7.24 4.66
CA GLU A 45 -24.35 -8.55 4.53
C GLU A 45 -25.34 -8.72 3.35
N ALA A 46 -25.46 -7.75 2.44
CA ALA A 46 -26.45 -7.82 1.35
C ALA A 46 -25.79 -7.95 -0.03
N SER A 47 -26.26 -8.86 -0.89
CA SER A 47 -25.74 -9.03 -2.26
C SER A 47 -26.33 -8.03 -3.26
N GLY A 48 -25.59 -7.66 -4.31
CA GLY A 48 -26.07 -6.83 -5.43
C GLY A 48 -25.05 -5.81 -5.92
N VAL A 49 -25.51 -4.83 -6.72
CA VAL A 49 -24.64 -3.77 -7.24
C VAL A 49 -24.14 -2.87 -6.11
N VAL A 50 -22.83 -2.64 -6.07
CA VAL A 50 -22.16 -1.78 -5.09
C VAL A 50 -21.29 -0.77 -5.83
N ILE A 51 -21.61 0.50 -5.63
CA ILE A 51 -20.72 1.58 -6.01
C ILE A 51 -19.86 1.85 -4.78
N TYR A 52 -18.55 1.67 -4.90
CA TYR A 52 -17.63 2.04 -3.83
C TYR A 52 -17.30 3.54 -4.00
N PRO A 53 -17.89 4.43 -3.17
CA PRO A 53 -17.52 5.83 -3.20
C PRO A 53 -16.07 5.98 -2.76
N ARG A 54 -15.35 6.89 -3.40
CA ARG A 54 -14.07 7.35 -2.86
C ARG A 54 -14.32 8.03 -1.52
N GLU A 55 -13.55 7.66 -0.50
CA GLU A 55 -13.71 8.05 0.91
C GLU A 55 -14.09 9.51 1.13
N ALA A 56 -13.54 10.42 0.34
CA ALA A 56 -13.93 11.82 0.40
C ALA A 56 -13.73 12.51 -0.95
N PHE A 57 -14.46 12.07 -1.98
CA PHE A 57 -14.56 12.83 -3.22
C PHE A 57 -15.54 14.01 -3.09
N PRO A 58 -15.20 15.23 -3.54
CA PRO A 58 -13.94 15.66 -4.13
C PRO A 58 -12.92 16.24 -3.11
N ALA A 59 -13.24 16.24 -1.82
CA ALA A 59 -12.62 17.11 -0.82
C ALA A 59 -11.38 16.55 -0.06
N LYS A 60 -11.17 15.23 -0.02
CA LYS A 60 -9.99 14.59 0.57
C LYS A 60 -9.43 13.57 -0.42
N ILE A 61 -8.28 13.91 -0.95
CA ILE A 61 -7.39 13.06 -1.72
C ILE A 61 -6.13 12.95 -0.88
N TYR A 62 -5.61 11.74 -0.70
CA TYR A 62 -4.36 11.54 0.02
C TYR A 62 -3.21 11.83 -0.93
N ASP A 63 -2.65 13.01 -0.79
CA ASP A 63 -1.43 13.39 -1.47
C ASP A 63 -0.24 13.11 -0.55
N VAL A 64 0.36 11.93 -0.70
CA VAL A 64 1.26 11.35 0.32
C VAL A 64 2.65 11.15 -0.28
N ARG A 65 3.65 11.80 0.31
CA ARG A 65 5.05 11.48 0.02
C ARG A 65 5.44 10.20 0.75
N PRO A 66 6.19 9.30 0.09
CA PRO A 66 6.69 8.11 0.74
C PRO A 66 7.59 8.43 1.95
N HIS A 67 7.74 7.44 2.84
CA HIS A 67 8.64 7.52 3.99
C HIS A 67 10.05 7.97 3.57
N GLN A 68 10.67 8.90 4.31
CA GLN A 68 11.95 9.51 3.92
C GLN A 68 13.09 8.49 3.79
N LEU A 69 13.02 7.38 4.53
CA LEU A 69 13.99 6.29 4.44
C LEU A 69 14.07 5.69 3.03
N LEU A 70 12.99 5.74 2.24
CA LEU A 70 13.00 5.21 0.87
C LEU A 70 14.01 5.93 -0.02
N ARG A 71 14.33 7.21 0.24
CA ARG A 71 15.40 7.94 -0.47
C ARG A 71 16.77 7.28 -0.27
N GLN A 72 16.96 6.58 0.84
CA GLN A 72 18.19 5.88 1.16
C GLN A 72 18.20 4.44 0.66
N ILE A 73 17.02 3.78 0.62
CA ILE A 73 16.85 2.43 0.07
C ILE A 73 16.94 2.48 -1.47
N PHE A 74 16.37 3.52 -2.09
CA PHE A 74 16.32 3.71 -3.55
C PHE A 74 16.93 5.06 -3.96
N PRO A 75 18.25 5.27 -3.78
CA PRO A 75 18.89 6.55 -4.09
C PRO A 75 18.80 6.92 -5.58
N GLY A 76 18.72 5.91 -6.48
CA GLY A 76 18.55 6.13 -7.92
C GLY A 76 17.20 6.71 -8.33
N SER A 77 16.20 6.66 -7.45
CA SER A 77 14.86 7.23 -7.68
C SER A 77 14.72 8.68 -7.21
N VAL A 78 15.79 9.25 -6.63
CA VAL A 78 15.81 10.64 -6.17
C VAL A 78 16.19 11.57 -7.32
N THR A 79 15.30 12.49 -7.67
CA THR A 79 15.54 13.53 -8.69
C THR A 79 15.72 14.89 -8.03
N GLY A 80 16.77 15.64 -8.40
CA GLY A 80 17.03 16.98 -7.87
C GLY A 80 17.23 16.99 -6.36
N ASP A 81 16.42 17.80 -5.66
CA ASP A 81 16.44 17.91 -4.19
C ASP A 81 15.70 16.77 -3.46
N GLY A 82 15.03 15.89 -4.20
CA GLY A 82 14.27 14.76 -3.66
C GLY A 82 12.92 15.09 -3.01
N ASN A 83 12.50 16.37 -3.01
CA ASN A 83 11.23 16.82 -2.46
C ASN A 83 10.29 17.31 -3.57
N ASN A 84 9.99 16.42 -4.51
CA ASN A 84 9.18 16.71 -5.69
C ASN A 84 8.37 15.47 -6.12
N THR A 85 7.33 15.69 -6.93
CA THR A 85 6.42 14.65 -7.43
C THR A 85 7.15 13.51 -8.16
N ALA A 86 8.17 13.83 -8.96
CA ALA A 86 8.93 12.82 -9.70
C ALA A 86 9.63 11.83 -8.75
N THR A 87 10.27 12.35 -7.70
CA THR A 87 10.87 11.52 -6.65
C THR A 87 9.83 10.68 -5.93
N SER A 88 8.70 11.27 -5.51
CA SER A 88 7.63 10.51 -4.82
C SER A 88 7.13 9.35 -5.68
N ASN A 89 6.78 9.61 -6.94
CA ASN A 89 6.29 8.58 -7.86
C ASN A 89 7.32 7.47 -8.10
N ALA A 90 8.60 7.83 -8.24
CA ALA A 90 9.67 6.85 -8.46
C ALA A 90 9.90 5.96 -7.23
N LEU A 91 9.94 6.55 -6.03
CA LEU A 91 10.11 5.82 -4.77
C LEU A 91 8.95 4.84 -4.51
N TRP A 92 7.72 5.26 -4.79
CA TRP A 92 6.55 4.38 -4.69
C TRP A 92 6.66 3.18 -5.63
N ARG A 93 7.01 3.40 -6.89
CA ARG A 93 7.19 2.30 -7.86
C ARG A 93 8.30 1.35 -7.46
N ASP A 94 9.42 1.86 -6.96
CA ASP A 94 10.54 1.03 -6.55
C ASP A 94 10.20 0.22 -5.31
N LEU A 95 9.52 0.83 -4.33
CA LEU A 95 9.06 0.13 -3.14
C LEU A 95 8.19 -1.08 -3.50
N LEU A 96 7.16 -0.87 -4.33
CA LEU A 96 6.23 -1.92 -4.74
C LEU A 96 6.91 -3.05 -5.52
N LYS A 97 8.06 -2.80 -6.15
CA LYS A 97 8.84 -3.81 -6.89
C LYS A 97 9.96 -4.46 -6.09
N SER A 98 10.28 -3.95 -4.91
CA SER A 98 11.51 -4.29 -4.20
C SER A 98 11.47 -5.61 -3.43
N GLY A 99 10.29 -6.15 -3.16
CA GLY A 99 10.13 -7.27 -2.23
C GLY A 99 10.43 -6.91 -0.76
N HIS A 100 10.64 -5.62 -0.45
CA HIS A 100 10.88 -5.13 0.90
C HIS A 100 9.61 -4.75 1.65
N VAL A 101 8.45 -5.05 1.07
CA VAL A 101 7.14 -4.72 1.60
C VAL A 101 6.46 -6.01 2.09
N MET A 102 5.75 -5.92 3.21
CA MET A 102 4.97 -7.03 3.73
C MET A 102 3.85 -7.35 2.73
N GLY A 103 3.61 -8.64 2.46
CA GLY A 103 2.60 -9.07 1.47
C GLY A 103 3.06 -9.01 0.01
N SER A 104 4.17 -8.34 -0.33
CA SER A 104 4.60 -8.20 -1.73
C SER A 104 5.37 -9.39 -2.32
N ALA A 105 5.56 -10.46 -1.55
CA ALA A 105 6.38 -11.61 -1.96
C ALA A 105 5.56 -12.77 -2.56
N THR A 106 4.25 -12.80 -2.30
CA THR A 106 3.39 -13.84 -2.84
C THR A 106 3.03 -13.55 -4.30
N THR A 107 2.79 -14.63 -5.04
CA THR A 107 2.27 -14.64 -6.42
C THR A 107 1.06 -15.56 -6.54
N LEU A 108 0.55 -16.08 -5.41
CA LEU A 108 -0.59 -16.99 -5.37
C LEU A 108 -1.94 -16.26 -5.54
N PRO A 109 -2.16 -15.10 -4.91
CA PRO A 109 -3.35 -14.29 -5.14
C PRO A 109 -3.36 -13.67 -6.53
N ARG A 110 -4.53 -13.18 -6.97
CA ARG A 110 -4.66 -12.36 -8.18
C ARG A 110 -3.92 -11.04 -8.04
N ALA A 111 -4.04 -10.43 -6.86
CA ALA A 111 -3.43 -9.15 -6.53
C ALA A 111 -2.67 -9.27 -5.21
N GLN A 112 -1.50 -8.63 -5.14
CA GLN A 112 -0.82 -8.48 -3.86
C GLN A 112 -1.60 -7.50 -3.00
N ASP A 113 -1.72 -7.83 -1.72
CA ASP A 113 -2.33 -6.97 -0.71
C ASP A 113 -1.25 -6.60 0.31
N ILE A 114 -0.76 -5.36 0.21
CA ILE A 114 0.30 -4.83 1.08
C ILE A 114 -0.27 -3.93 2.20
N LEU A 115 -1.59 -3.82 2.27
CA LEU A 115 -2.30 -2.89 3.13
C LEU A 115 -2.57 -3.54 4.47
N GLU A 116 -2.33 -2.80 5.53
CA GLU A 116 -2.85 -3.11 6.85
C GLU A 116 -3.52 -1.85 7.34
N ASP A 117 -4.86 -1.86 7.35
CA ASP A 117 -5.69 -0.67 7.43
C ASP A 117 -5.11 0.46 6.54
N TRP A 118 -4.58 1.51 7.17
CA TRP A 118 -4.07 2.71 6.53
C TRP A 118 -2.55 2.72 6.32
N ASP A 119 -1.85 1.63 6.61
CA ASP A 119 -0.39 1.57 6.52
C ASP A 119 0.21 0.47 5.64
N VAL A 120 1.44 0.75 5.22
CA VAL A 120 2.27 -0.21 4.48
C VAL A 120 3.55 -0.44 5.24
N ASN A 121 3.80 -1.71 5.50
CA ASN A 121 4.92 -2.18 6.29
C ASN A 121 6.09 -2.58 5.42
N PHE A 122 7.29 -2.09 5.75
CA PHE A 122 8.49 -2.38 4.96
C PHE A 122 9.75 -2.44 5.82
N VAL A 123 10.79 -3.08 5.27
CA VAL A 123 12.11 -3.16 5.91
C VAL A 123 13.16 -2.49 5.05
N ASP A 124 14.14 -1.89 5.72
CA ASP A 124 15.39 -1.53 5.06
C ASP A 124 16.28 -2.79 4.99
N PRO A 125 16.69 -3.26 3.79
CA PRO A 125 17.56 -4.43 3.68
C PRO A 125 18.92 -4.24 4.38
N ARG A 126 19.34 -3.00 4.65
CA ARG A 126 20.57 -2.68 5.39
C ARG A 126 20.40 -2.85 6.90
N THR A 127 19.16 -2.73 7.39
CA THR A 127 18.79 -2.96 8.79
C THR A 127 17.51 -3.79 8.86
N PRO A 128 17.55 -5.07 8.45
CA PRO A 128 16.35 -5.92 8.30
C PRO A 128 15.70 -6.26 9.64
N THR A 129 16.36 -5.92 10.74
CA THR A 129 15.83 -6.04 12.11
C THR A 129 15.00 -4.84 12.55
N ARG A 130 14.89 -3.80 11.72
CA ARG A 130 14.06 -2.62 11.96
C ARG A 130 12.91 -2.61 10.99
N ASN A 131 11.74 -2.36 11.56
CA ASN A 131 10.49 -2.31 10.85
C ASN A 131 10.11 -0.85 10.65
N HIS A 132 9.62 -0.54 9.46
CA HIS A 132 9.17 0.78 9.10
C HIS A 132 7.75 0.68 8.57
N TRP A 133 7.05 1.80 8.65
CA TRP A 133 5.69 1.93 8.18
C TRP A 133 5.53 3.31 7.57
N PHE A 134 4.48 3.51 6.80
CA PHE A 134 3.93 4.84 6.59
C PHE A 134 2.43 4.73 6.54
N ASP A 135 1.77 5.75 7.08
CA ASP A 135 0.32 5.94 7.06
C ASP A 135 -0.09 6.77 5.85
N PHE A 136 -1.23 6.50 5.23
CA PHE A 136 -1.82 7.44 4.26
C PHE A 136 -2.30 8.76 4.89
N TYR A 137 -2.46 8.81 6.21
CA TYR A 137 -2.72 10.03 6.97
C TYR A 137 -1.45 10.78 7.38
N ALA A 138 -0.26 10.22 7.12
CA ALA A 138 1.02 10.82 7.48
C ALA A 138 1.87 11.11 6.23
N ASP A 139 2.17 12.39 6.01
CA ASP A 139 2.99 12.82 4.88
C ASP A 139 4.49 12.89 5.24
N ASN A 140 5.35 12.28 4.42
CA ASN A 140 6.82 12.42 4.48
C ASN A 140 7.43 12.09 5.85
N VAL A 141 6.99 10.98 6.44
CA VAL A 141 7.43 10.46 7.73
C VAL A 141 8.98 10.43 7.83
N PRO A 142 9.58 10.97 8.92
CA PRO A 142 11.03 11.03 9.08
C PRO A 142 11.73 9.67 9.09
N ALA A 143 12.92 9.60 8.48
CA ALA A 143 13.67 8.34 8.30
C ALA A 143 13.99 7.57 9.59
N GLY A 144 13.99 8.24 10.75
CA GLY A 144 14.26 7.64 12.05
C GLY A 144 13.05 6.98 12.72
N GLN A 145 11.84 7.09 12.16
CA GLN A 145 10.66 6.43 12.72
C GLN A 145 10.63 4.94 12.33
N SER A 146 10.22 4.12 13.29
CA SER A 146 10.08 2.67 13.15
C SER A 146 8.83 2.21 13.90
N VAL A 147 8.26 1.10 13.45
CA VAL A 147 7.13 0.42 14.10
C VAL A 147 7.60 -0.91 14.70
N SER A 148 6.75 -1.60 15.44
CA SER A 148 7.01 -2.95 15.93
C SER A 148 5.99 -3.92 15.34
N TYR A 149 6.43 -4.75 14.39
CA TYR A 149 5.75 -5.97 13.97
C TYR A 149 6.70 -7.16 14.05
N ALA A 150 6.15 -8.37 14.07
CA ALA A 150 6.96 -9.56 14.21
C ALA A 150 7.81 -9.84 12.97
N GLN A 151 9.06 -10.26 13.19
CA GLN A 151 9.94 -10.70 12.10
C GLN A 151 9.71 -12.16 11.72
N THR A 152 9.21 -12.96 12.67
CA THR A 152 8.94 -14.39 12.52
C THR A 152 7.66 -14.77 13.25
N LEU A 153 6.96 -15.77 12.73
CA LEU A 153 5.78 -16.34 13.36
C LEU A 153 6.17 -17.25 14.53
N GLN A 154 5.47 -17.12 15.66
CA GLN A 154 5.87 -17.69 16.95
C GLN A 154 5.28 -19.08 17.23
N ASN A 155 4.11 -19.38 16.67
CA ASN A 155 3.32 -20.60 16.88
C ASN A 155 2.47 -20.94 15.63
N GLY A 156 1.58 -21.93 15.75
CA GLY A 156 0.71 -22.35 14.65
C GLY A 156 1.42 -23.09 13.50
N PRO A 157 0.68 -23.39 12.42
CA PRO A 157 1.18 -24.15 11.27
C PRO A 157 2.42 -23.54 10.57
N GLN A 158 2.56 -22.21 10.59
CA GLN A 158 3.68 -21.49 9.96
C GLN A 158 4.81 -21.12 10.94
N LYS A 159 4.87 -21.74 12.12
CA LYS A 159 5.86 -21.40 13.16
C LYS A 159 7.28 -21.33 12.59
N GLY A 160 7.98 -20.25 12.90
CA GLY A 160 9.36 -20.00 12.49
C GLY A 160 9.50 -19.39 11.09
N ALA A 161 8.41 -19.29 10.32
CA ALA A 161 8.44 -18.60 9.04
C ALA A 161 8.72 -17.11 9.22
N ARG A 162 9.49 -16.52 8.29
CA ARG A 162 9.69 -15.06 8.24
C ARG A 162 8.41 -14.38 7.77
N VAL A 163 8.17 -13.17 8.25
CA VAL A 163 7.06 -12.35 7.78
C VAL A 163 7.41 -11.69 6.43
N MET A 164 8.54 -11.00 6.37
CA MET A 164 9.01 -10.35 5.14
C MET A 164 9.55 -11.37 4.12
N GLY A 165 9.22 -11.17 2.84
CA GLY A 165 9.72 -12.02 1.75
C GLY A 165 9.09 -13.41 1.69
N ASN A 166 8.00 -13.66 2.43
CA ASN A 166 7.36 -14.96 2.48
C ASN A 166 6.24 -15.08 1.44
N GLY A 167 6.36 -16.05 0.52
CA GLY A 167 5.38 -16.28 -0.54
C GLY A 167 4.05 -16.88 -0.06
N ASN A 168 3.97 -17.38 1.18
CA ASN A 168 2.74 -17.91 1.76
C ASN A 168 1.89 -16.85 2.46
N LEU A 169 2.42 -15.65 2.72
CA LEU A 169 1.62 -14.52 3.20
C LEU A 169 0.77 -14.01 2.03
N LEU A 170 -0.55 -14.21 2.12
CA LEU A 170 -1.50 -13.92 1.05
C LEU A 170 -2.02 -12.48 1.09
N ALA A 171 -2.33 -11.98 2.27
CA ALA A 171 -2.90 -10.63 2.48
C ALA A 171 -2.75 -10.17 3.94
N MET A 172 -3.02 -8.91 4.18
CA MET A 172 -2.92 -8.21 5.46
C MET A 172 -4.24 -7.44 5.71
N GLY A 173 -4.63 -7.23 6.97
CA GLY A 173 -5.85 -6.49 7.33
C GLY A 173 -6.21 -6.64 8.81
N ASP A 174 -6.81 -5.63 9.44
CA ASP A 174 -7.17 -5.59 10.87
C ASP A 174 -6.04 -6.14 11.78
N ASP A 175 -4.83 -5.58 11.65
CA ASP A 175 -3.63 -5.96 12.39
C ASP A 175 -3.21 -7.43 12.27
N ARG A 176 -3.70 -8.15 11.25
CA ARG A 176 -3.38 -9.55 10.98
C ARG A 176 -2.79 -9.72 9.60
N GLY A 177 -1.93 -10.73 9.46
CA GLY A 177 -1.64 -11.31 8.16
C GLY A 177 -2.28 -12.68 8.01
N MET A 178 -2.66 -13.01 6.79
CA MET A 178 -3.30 -14.27 6.40
C MET A 178 -2.30 -15.13 5.61
N TRP A 179 -2.03 -16.34 6.10
CA TRP A 179 -1.08 -17.28 5.50
C TRP A 179 -1.77 -18.51 4.92
N LEU A 180 -1.25 -18.98 3.78
CA LEU A 180 -1.59 -20.29 3.22
C LEU A 180 -0.73 -21.39 3.85
N ASP A 181 -1.38 -22.33 4.51
CA ASP A 181 -0.75 -23.49 5.13
C ASP A 181 -0.45 -24.61 4.16
N ALA A 182 0.51 -25.47 4.52
CA ALA A 182 0.97 -26.56 3.67
C ALA A 182 -0.13 -27.59 3.34
N ASP A 183 -1.16 -27.69 4.17
CA ASP A 183 -2.35 -28.52 3.95
C ASP A 183 -3.43 -27.83 3.11
N GLY A 184 -3.20 -26.59 2.68
CA GLY A 184 -4.13 -25.78 1.90
C GLY A 184 -5.16 -25.02 2.73
N SER A 185 -5.01 -24.96 4.04
CA SER A 185 -5.85 -24.17 4.94
C SER A 185 -5.27 -22.76 5.20
N LEU A 186 -5.94 -21.96 6.03
CA LEU A 186 -5.55 -20.58 6.33
C LEU A 186 -5.24 -20.39 7.82
N SER A 187 -4.09 -19.79 8.10
CA SER A 187 -3.73 -19.31 9.43
C SER A 187 -3.60 -17.80 9.45
N TYR A 188 -4.13 -17.19 10.52
CA TYR A 188 -4.17 -15.75 10.71
C TYR A 188 -3.33 -15.39 11.93
N TYR A 189 -2.38 -14.48 11.74
CA TYR A 189 -1.40 -14.13 12.75
C TYR A 189 -1.47 -12.64 13.06
N TRP A 190 -1.45 -12.30 14.35
CA TRP A 190 -1.28 -10.92 14.79
C TRP A 190 0.04 -10.37 14.24
N ARG A 191 -0.02 -9.30 13.45
CA ARG A 191 1.13 -8.62 12.85
C ARG A 191 2.14 -8.22 13.92
N GLY A 192 1.67 -7.61 15.00
CA GLY A 192 2.52 -7.08 16.08
C GLY A 192 3.41 -8.16 16.74
N ALA A 193 2.84 -9.32 17.06
CA ALA A 193 3.50 -10.37 17.84
C ALA A 193 3.91 -11.61 17.03
N GLY A 194 3.35 -11.80 15.83
CA GLY A 194 3.55 -12.99 15.01
C GLY A 194 2.91 -14.23 15.63
N THR A 195 1.98 -14.03 16.57
CA THR A 195 1.25 -15.10 17.25
C THR A 195 -0.04 -15.40 16.51
N LEU A 196 -0.34 -16.69 16.37
CA LEU A 196 -1.56 -17.23 15.81
C LEU A 196 -2.76 -16.64 16.55
N ASP A 197 -3.64 -15.99 15.80
CA ASP A 197 -4.95 -15.55 16.26
C ASP A 197 -6.01 -16.60 15.94
N PHE A 198 -6.03 -17.04 14.69
CA PHE A 198 -7.02 -17.98 14.17
C PHE A 198 -6.39 -18.98 13.21
N ASP A 199 -6.85 -20.22 13.25
CA ASP A 199 -6.35 -21.33 12.45
C ASP A 199 -7.56 -22.03 11.84
N SER A 200 -7.91 -21.62 10.62
CA SER A 200 -9.00 -22.27 9.90
C SER A 200 -8.56 -23.66 9.51
N LYS A 201 -9.38 -24.67 9.79
CA LYS A 201 -9.15 -26.04 9.31
C LYS A 201 -9.83 -26.31 7.97
N LYS A 202 -10.31 -25.27 7.31
CA LYS A 202 -11.02 -25.36 6.03
C LYS A 202 -10.03 -25.23 4.88
N THR A 203 -10.14 -26.15 3.94
CA THR A 203 -9.36 -26.17 2.69
C THR A 203 -10.25 -25.97 1.47
N ALA A 204 -11.56 -25.84 1.67
CA ALA A 204 -12.56 -25.68 0.62
C ALA A 204 -13.70 -24.77 1.09
N PHE A 205 -14.31 -24.06 0.15
CA PHE A 205 -15.43 -23.17 0.41
C PHE A 205 -16.68 -23.97 0.81
N THR A 206 -17.36 -23.55 1.88
CA THR A 206 -18.51 -24.28 2.42
C THR A 206 -19.75 -24.15 1.51
N ASN A 207 -19.95 -22.97 0.94
CA ASN A 207 -21.12 -22.57 0.15
C ASN A 207 -20.72 -21.42 -0.81
N GLY A 208 -21.68 -20.90 -1.56
CA GLY A 208 -21.49 -19.75 -2.43
C GLY A 208 -22.12 -19.92 -3.82
N PRO A 209 -21.72 -19.07 -4.79
CA PRO A 209 -22.21 -19.13 -6.16
C PRO A 209 -21.86 -20.45 -6.86
N GLU A 210 -22.41 -20.64 -8.06
CA GLU A 210 -22.12 -21.80 -8.89
C GLU A 210 -20.60 -21.96 -9.11
N GLY A 211 -20.09 -23.17 -8.91
CA GLY A 211 -18.65 -23.46 -9.05
C GLY A 211 -17.76 -23.02 -7.88
N TRP A 212 -18.34 -22.47 -6.80
CA TRP A 212 -17.59 -22.12 -5.58
C TRP A 212 -17.81 -23.11 -4.44
N ALA A 213 -19.05 -23.50 -4.16
CA ALA A 213 -19.34 -24.44 -3.08
C ALA A 213 -18.58 -25.77 -3.26
N GLY A 214 -17.77 -26.16 -2.27
CA GLY A 214 -16.92 -27.35 -2.29
C GLY A 214 -15.62 -27.22 -3.09
N ALA A 215 -15.38 -26.09 -3.77
CA ALA A 215 -14.11 -25.87 -4.47
C ALA A 215 -12.96 -25.71 -3.46
N ALA A 216 -11.77 -26.22 -3.81
CA ALA A 216 -10.59 -26.04 -2.98
C ALA A 216 -10.15 -24.56 -2.96
N LEU A 217 -9.74 -24.05 -1.80
CA LEU A 217 -9.20 -22.70 -1.63
C LEU A 217 -8.05 -22.43 -2.59
N SER A 218 -7.10 -23.36 -2.67
CA SER A 218 -5.94 -23.27 -3.57
C SER A 218 -6.33 -23.09 -5.05
N GLY A 219 -7.47 -23.64 -5.45
CA GLY A 219 -8.02 -23.50 -6.80
C GLY A 219 -8.68 -22.14 -7.07
N LYS A 220 -8.94 -21.32 -6.04
CA LYS A 220 -9.55 -19.99 -6.16
C LYS A 220 -8.64 -18.85 -5.73
N LEU A 221 -7.42 -19.12 -5.27
CA LEU A 221 -6.45 -18.06 -4.91
C LEU A 221 -6.18 -17.09 -6.06
N GLY A 222 -6.23 -17.55 -7.32
CA GLY A 222 -6.14 -16.69 -8.50
C GLY A 222 -7.29 -15.67 -8.67
N HIS A 223 -8.27 -15.67 -7.76
CA HIS A 223 -9.30 -14.63 -7.63
C HIS A 223 -9.10 -13.75 -6.39
N LEU A 224 -8.29 -14.15 -5.41
CA LEU A 224 -8.11 -13.39 -4.17
C LEU A 224 -7.43 -12.04 -4.45
N ILE A 225 -8.03 -10.96 -3.94
CA ILE A 225 -7.52 -9.59 -4.11
C ILE A 225 -7.28 -8.85 -2.80
N GLY A 226 -7.76 -9.38 -1.67
CA GLY A 226 -7.45 -8.79 -0.36
C GLY A 226 -8.18 -9.44 0.80
N TYR A 227 -7.91 -8.92 2.00
CA TYR A 227 -8.47 -9.38 3.27
C TYR A 227 -8.67 -8.18 4.22
N GLU A 228 -9.81 -8.08 4.90
CA GLU A 228 -10.07 -7.00 5.86
C GLU A 228 -11.23 -7.36 6.80
N GLU A 229 -11.17 -6.98 8.08
CA GLU A 229 -12.18 -7.27 9.11
C GLU A 229 -12.69 -8.73 9.13
N GLY A 230 -11.79 -9.69 8.89
CA GLY A 230 -12.16 -11.11 8.84
C GLY A 230 -12.93 -11.53 7.58
N ARG A 231 -12.94 -10.69 6.53
CA ARG A 231 -13.52 -10.97 5.22
C ARG A 231 -12.43 -11.17 4.18
N LEU A 232 -12.67 -12.11 3.27
CA LEU A 232 -11.79 -12.43 2.15
C LEU A 232 -12.50 -12.03 0.86
N TYR A 233 -11.75 -11.36 -0.01
CA TYR A 233 -12.30 -10.69 -1.20
C TYR A 233 -11.78 -11.38 -2.45
N PHE A 234 -12.65 -12.06 -3.19
CA PHE A 234 -12.31 -12.77 -4.41
C PHE A 234 -12.97 -12.14 -5.64
N LEU A 235 -12.20 -11.56 -6.55
CA LEU A 235 -12.68 -10.97 -7.79
C LEU A 235 -12.67 -11.99 -8.94
N GLU A 236 -13.86 -12.41 -9.36
CA GLU A 236 -14.11 -13.19 -10.57
C GLU A 236 -14.42 -12.25 -11.75
N GLY A 237 -13.72 -12.42 -12.87
CA GLY A 237 -13.85 -11.49 -14.00
C GLY A 237 -13.32 -10.09 -13.66
N ASP A 238 -14.04 -9.04 -14.07
CA ASP A 238 -13.56 -7.66 -13.90
C ASP A 238 -14.28 -6.86 -12.80
N ASP A 239 -15.44 -7.32 -12.35
CA ASP A 239 -16.35 -6.59 -11.47
C ASP A 239 -17.10 -7.46 -10.45
N THR A 240 -17.07 -8.79 -10.58
CA THR A 240 -17.83 -9.69 -9.71
C THR A 240 -17.00 -10.09 -8.50
N LEU A 241 -17.33 -9.54 -7.33
CA LEU A 241 -16.63 -9.79 -6.08
C LEU A 241 -17.43 -10.80 -5.22
N HIS A 242 -16.82 -11.91 -4.89
CA HIS A 242 -17.33 -12.85 -3.90
C HIS A 242 -16.63 -12.64 -2.56
N VAL A 243 -17.43 -12.45 -1.52
CA VAL A 243 -16.94 -12.21 -0.16
C VAL A 243 -17.18 -13.44 0.70
N TYR A 244 -16.12 -13.87 1.36
CA TYR A 244 -16.11 -15.00 2.28
C TYR A 244 -15.65 -14.57 3.66
N ASP A 245 -15.99 -15.32 4.71
CA ASP A 245 -15.38 -15.15 6.03
C ASP A 245 -14.07 -15.95 6.16
N ARG A 246 -13.41 -15.82 7.32
CA ARG A 246 -12.14 -16.51 7.64
C ARG A 246 -12.21 -18.05 7.59
N ASP A 247 -13.41 -18.62 7.62
CA ASP A 247 -13.68 -20.06 7.53
C ASP A 247 -14.26 -20.47 6.17
N LEU A 248 -14.09 -19.63 5.15
CA LEU A 248 -14.51 -19.88 3.78
C LEU A 248 -16.03 -20.09 3.64
N ASN A 249 -16.82 -19.50 4.54
CA ASN A 249 -18.27 -19.41 4.38
C ASN A 249 -18.61 -18.17 3.56
N PHE A 250 -19.48 -18.37 2.58
CA PHE A 250 -19.99 -17.32 1.73
C PHE A 250 -20.77 -16.29 2.53
N VAL A 251 -20.47 -15.03 2.27
CA VAL A 251 -21.13 -13.88 2.88
C VAL A 251 -22.05 -13.22 1.85
N ARG A 252 -21.50 -12.83 0.70
CA ARG A 252 -22.24 -12.10 -0.35
C ARG A 252 -21.50 -12.10 -1.68
N THR A 253 -22.20 -11.67 -2.72
CA THR A 253 -21.61 -11.28 -4.01
C THR A 253 -21.98 -9.84 -4.33
N ASP A 254 -20.98 -9.08 -4.73
CA ASP A 254 -21.07 -7.68 -5.11
C ASP A 254 -20.67 -7.51 -6.59
N GLU A 255 -21.32 -6.58 -7.28
CA GLU A 255 -20.83 -6.06 -8.57
C GLU A 255 -20.19 -4.69 -8.30
N ILE A 256 -18.87 -4.61 -8.40
CA ILE A 256 -18.09 -3.43 -8.00
C ILE A 256 -18.01 -2.40 -9.12
N HIS A 257 -18.41 -1.18 -8.79
CA HIS A 257 -18.16 0.01 -9.59
C HIS A 257 -17.35 1.02 -8.79
N LEU A 258 -16.26 1.53 -9.37
CA LEU A 258 -15.48 2.61 -8.79
C LEU A 258 -16.14 3.96 -9.09
N SER A 259 -15.81 4.98 -8.30
CA SER A 259 -16.28 6.35 -8.51
C SER A 259 -15.15 7.28 -9.00
N GLY A 260 -15.47 8.55 -9.28
CA GLY A 260 -14.48 9.57 -9.66
C GLY A 260 -13.92 9.38 -11.08
N GLU A 261 -12.60 9.50 -11.24
CA GLU A 261 -11.90 9.30 -12.50
C GLU A 261 -11.84 7.84 -12.96
N LEU A 262 -12.12 6.89 -12.07
CA LEU A 262 -12.16 5.46 -12.38
C LEU A 262 -13.59 4.95 -12.64
N ARG A 263 -14.59 5.84 -12.76
CA ARG A 263 -16.01 5.44 -12.90
C ARG A 263 -16.34 4.60 -14.15
N GLU A 264 -15.54 4.74 -15.21
CA GLU A 264 -15.71 3.97 -16.45
C GLU A 264 -14.70 2.81 -16.53
N VAL A 265 -13.95 2.56 -15.46
CA VAL A 265 -12.88 1.56 -15.37
C VAL A 265 -13.32 0.46 -14.44
N ARG A 266 -13.15 -0.80 -14.85
CA ARG A 266 -13.46 -1.96 -14.01
C ARG A 266 -12.30 -2.27 -13.06
N LEU A 267 -12.60 -2.78 -11.86
CA LEU A 267 -11.57 -3.07 -10.87
C LEU A 267 -10.55 -4.11 -11.37
N GLY A 268 -11.01 -5.14 -12.10
CA GLY A 268 -10.12 -6.13 -12.71
C GLY A 268 -9.13 -5.53 -13.71
N GLU A 269 -9.50 -4.47 -14.43
CA GLU A 269 -8.58 -3.77 -15.33
C GLU A 269 -7.46 -3.06 -14.56
N VAL A 270 -7.77 -2.51 -13.39
CA VAL A 270 -6.77 -1.90 -12.50
C VAL A 270 -5.84 -2.97 -11.94
N ILE A 271 -6.39 -4.06 -11.42
CA ILE A 271 -5.65 -5.18 -10.82
C ILE A 271 -4.73 -5.85 -11.85
N ASP A 272 -5.22 -6.06 -13.07
CA ASP A 272 -4.46 -6.67 -14.15
C ASP A 272 -3.46 -5.69 -14.82
N GLY A 273 -3.34 -4.45 -14.31
CA GLY A 273 -2.39 -3.45 -14.80
C GLY A 273 -2.71 -2.88 -16.19
N LYS A 274 -3.98 -2.96 -16.63
CA LYS A 274 -4.44 -2.47 -17.94
C LYS A 274 -4.63 -0.94 -17.97
N VAL A 275 -4.69 -0.29 -16.81
CA VAL A 275 -4.96 1.14 -16.67
C VAL A 275 -3.64 1.90 -16.45
N PRO A 276 -3.19 2.74 -17.40
CA PRO A 276 -1.89 3.41 -17.28
C PRO A 276 -1.79 4.35 -16.07
N GLY A 277 -0.71 4.21 -15.30
CA GLY A 277 -0.43 5.09 -14.17
C GLY A 277 -1.28 4.83 -12.93
N VAL A 278 -2.06 3.75 -12.92
CA VAL A 278 -2.90 3.32 -11.79
C VAL A 278 -2.38 1.98 -11.28
N THR A 279 -2.40 1.78 -9.97
CA THR A 279 -1.89 0.55 -9.33
C THR A 279 -2.76 0.20 -8.14
N TYR A 280 -3.29 -1.02 -8.13
CA TYR A 280 -3.93 -1.58 -6.95
C TYR A 280 -2.87 -1.86 -5.87
N LEU A 281 -3.14 -1.44 -4.65
CA LEU A 281 -2.22 -1.63 -3.53
C LEU A 281 -2.72 -2.73 -2.59
N GLY A 282 -4.03 -2.83 -2.39
CA GLY A 282 -4.63 -3.75 -1.43
C GLY A 282 -6.07 -3.38 -1.09
N TRP A 283 -6.57 -3.93 0.00
CA TRP A 283 -7.95 -3.73 0.46
C TRP A 283 -7.98 -3.21 1.89
N ASP A 284 -8.66 -2.09 2.13
CA ASP A 284 -8.95 -1.54 3.46
C ASP A 284 -10.37 -0.94 3.42
N LEU A 285 -11.33 -1.79 3.77
CA LEU A 285 -12.76 -1.55 3.65
C LEU A 285 -13.12 -1.08 2.23
N GLY A 286 -12.50 -1.71 1.24
CA GLY A 286 -12.60 -1.39 -0.17
C GLY A 286 -11.21 -1.17 -0.82
N PRO A 287 -11.16 -1.03 -2.15
CA PRO A 287 -9.90 -1.04 -2.86
C PRO A 287 -9.07 0.23 -2.57
N VAL A 288 -7.78 0.05 -2.31
CA VAL A 288 -6.80 1.12 -2.21
C VAL A 288 -5.99 1.19 -3.49
N ILE A 289 -6.01 2.37 -4.14
CA ILE A 289 -5.45 2.57 -5.47
C ILE A 289 -4.49 3.75 -5.47
N GLY A 290 -3.28 3.53 -5.96
CA GLY A 290 -2.29 4.57 -6.19
C GLY A 290 -2.23 5.05 -7.64
N PHE A 291 -2.02 6.35 -7.81
CA PHE A 291 -1.84 7.01 -9.10
C PHE A 291 -0.39 7.48 -9.24
N PHE A 292 0.41 6.68 -9.95
CA PHE A 292 1.85 6.88 -10.16
C PHE A 292 2.14 7.04 -11.66
N PRO A 293 2.03 8.26 -12.24
CA PRO A 293 2.41 8.51 -13.63
C PRO A 293 3.85 8.04 -13.90
N LYS A 294 4.07 7.38 -15.04
CA LYS A 294 5.41 6.92 -15.46
C LYS A 294 6.39 8.08 -15.54
#